data_AF-A0A1C6GMU9-F1
#
_entry.id   AF-A0A1C6GMU9-F1
#
_cell.length_a   1.000
_cell.length_b   1.000
_cell.length_c   1.000
_cell.angle_alpha   90.00
_cell.angle_beta   90.00
_cell.angle_gamma   90.00
#
_symmetry.space_group_name_H-M   'P 1'
#
loop_
_entity.id
_entity.type
_entity.pdbx_description
1 polymer ?
#
loop_
_entity_poly.entity_id
_entity_poly.type
_entity_poly.pdbx_seq_one_letter_code
_entity_poly.pdbx_strand_id
1 'polypeptide(L)'
;MAHKKNTTNLTELLLQYVTQPDPMLSMLEWLCIELMEAEVDQQLGAEKSQRTDGRSGYRSGYRPRRLDTRMGTMYLAGCVEKLIFQHD
;
A
#
# COMPACT_ATOMS: atom_id res chain seq x y z
N MET A 1 -12.37 14.89 -11.27
CA MET A 1 -11.23 14.22 -10.60
C MET A 1 -10.55 13.34 -11.63
N ALA A 2 -9.34 13.68 -12.08
CA ALA A 2 -8.62 12.84 -13.02
C ALA A 2 -8.00 11.67 -12.23
N HIS A 3 -8.44 10.44 -12.47
CA HIS A 3 -7.71 9.27 -11.97
C HIS A 3 -6.31 9.31 -12.57
N LYS A 4 -5.30 9.56 -11.72
CA LYS A 4 -3.90 9.45 -12.10
C LYS A 4 -3.66 7.97 -12.38
N LYS A 5 -3.62 7.60 -13.66
CA LYS A 5 -3.28 6.23 -14.08
C LYS A 5 -1.82 6.00 -13.71
N ASN A 6 -1.57 5.45 -12.52
CA ASN A 6 -0.26 4.91 -12.14
C ASN A 6 0.02 3.72 -13.05
N THR A 7 0.46 4.02 -14.27
CA THR A 7 0.79 3.03 -15.29
C THR A 7 2.23 2.64 -15.01
N THR A 8 2.46 1.90 -13.92
CA THR A 8 3.77 1.28 -13.69
C THR A 8 4.04 0.38 -14.88
N ASN A 9 5.11 0.67 -15.63
CA ASN A 9 5.48 -0.14 -16.78
C ASN A 9 5.88 -1.53 -16.27
N LEU A 10 4.99 -2.51 -16.47
CA LEU A 10 5.17 -3.86 -15.92
C LEU A 10 6.50 -4.48 -16.37
N THR A 11 6.93 -4.21 -17.61
CA THR A 11 8.19 -4.76 -18.13
C THR A 11 9.42 -4.20 -17.43
N GLU A 12 9.45 -2.91 -17.09
CA GLU A 12 10.53 -2.31 -16.29
C GLU A 12 10.57 -2.89 -14.88
N LEU A 13 9.40 -3.07 -14.27
CA LEU A 13 9.25 -3.65 -12.95
C LEU A 13 9.75 -5.11 -12.92
N LEU A 14 9.40 -5.92 -13.91
CA LEU A 14 9.88 -7.31 -14.05
C LEU A 14 11.40 -7.36 -14.21
N LEU A 15 11.98 -6.48 -15.05
CA LEU A 15 13.42 -6.42 -15.25
C LEU A 15 14.17 -6.08 -13.95
N GLN A 16 13.62 -5.18 -13.14
CA GLN A 16 14.17 -4.84 -11.83
C GLN A 16 14.21 -6.07 -10.89
N TYR A 17 13.11 -6.83 -10.82
CA TYR A 17 13.01 -7.95 -9.88
C TYR A 17 13.81 -9.18 -10.29
N VAL A 18 14.02 -9.46 -11.58
CA VAL A 18 14.80 -10.62 -12.05
C VAL A 18 16.25 -10.60 -11.53
N THR A 19 16.78 -9.42 -11.18
CA THR A 19 18.14 -9.28 -10.62
C THR A 19 18.23 -9.52 -9.10
N GLN A 20 17.10 -9.69 -8.41
CA GLN A 20 17.05 -9.95 -6.97
C GLN A 20 17.32 -11.43 -6.67
N PRO A 21 17.83 -11.75 -5.46
CA PRO A 21 18.07 -13.14 -5.06
C PRO A 21 16.78 -13.99 -5.05
N ASP A 22 15.67 -13.39 -4.61
CA ASP A 22 14.35 -14.03 -4.56
C ASP A 22 13.29 -13.18 -5.28
N PRO A 23 13.26 -13.19 -6.63
CA PRO A 23 12.43 -12.28 -7.43
C PRO A 23 10.94 -12.37 -7.09
N MET A 24 10.45 -13.58 -6.84
CA MET A 24 9.04 -13.83 -6.51
C MET A 24 8.64 -13.26 -5.15
N LEU A 25 9.51 -13.37 -4.15
CA LEU A 25 9.25 -12.84 -2.81
C LEU A 25 9.27 -11.30 -2.84
N SER A 26 10.26 -10.71 -3.53
CA SER A 26 10.34 -9.24 -3.70
C SER A 26 9.16 -8.66 -4.46
N MET A 27 8.67 -9.34 -5.51
CA MET A 27 7.47 -8.93 -6.24
C MET A 27 6.23 -9.00 -5.35
N LEU A 28 6.09 -10.07 -4.57
CA LEU A 28 4.96 -10.23 -3.65
C LEU A 28 4.96 -9.16 -2.56
N GLU A 29 6.13 -8.87 -1.99
CA GLU A 29 6.30 -7.81 -1.00
C GLU A 29 5.86 -6.45 -1.54
N TRP A 30 6.35 -6.07 -2.73
CA TRP A 30 5.95 -4.83 -3.39
C TRP A 30 4.45 -4.77 -3.66
N LEU A 31 3.88 -5.83 -4.23
CA LEU A 31 2.45 -5.89 -4.52
C LEU A 31 1.62 -5.70 -3.25
N CYS A 32 2.01 -6.33 -2.15
CA CYS A 32 1.32 -6.18 -0.87
C CYS A 32 1.42 -4.75 -0.31
N ILE A 33 2.56 -4.08 -0.48
CA ILE A 33 2.71 -2.67 -0.08
C ILE A 33 1.75 -1.78 -0.87
N GLU A 34 1.71 -1.92 -2.20
CA GLU A 34 0.83 -1.12 -3.06
C GLU A 34 -0.65 -1.38 -2.76
N LEU A 35 -1.04 -2.65 -2.57
CA LEU A 35 -2.41 -2.99 -2.21
C LEU A 35 -2.82 -2.43 -0.85
N MET A 36 -1.94 -2.50 0.15
CA MET A 36 -2.20 -1.91 1.47
C MET A 36 -2.34 -0.39 1.40
N GLU A 37 -1.52 0.29 0.60
CA GLU A 37 -1.63 1.73 0.40
C GLU A 37 -2.94 2.12 -0.31
N ALA A 38 -3.34 1.35 -1.33
CA ALA A 38 -4.61 1.53 -2.02
C ALA A 38 -5.83 1.30 -1.11
N GLU A 39 -5.78 0.29 -0.25
CA GLU A 39 -6.82 0.01 0.75
C GLU A 39 -7.00 1.19 1.71
N VAL A 40 -5.89 1.74 2.22
CA VAL A 40 -5.89 2.92 3.12
C VAL A 40 -6.46 4.14 2.41
N ASP A 41 -6.05 4.41 1.17
CA ASP A 41 -6.56 5.55 0.41
C ASP A 41 -8.06 5.43 0.12
N GLN A 42 -8.53 4.23 -0.18
CA GLN A 42 -9.95 3.94 -0.35
C GLN A 42 -10.73 4.12 0.95
N GLN A 43 -10.20 3.61 2.07
CA GLN A 43 -10.82 3.71 3.39
C GLN A 43 -10.90 5.16 3.89
N LEU A 44 -9.84 5.94 3.68
CA LEU A 44 -9.78 7.35 4.08
C LEU A 44 -10.52 8.29 3.10
N GLY A 45 -10.81 7.82 1.89
CA GLY A 45 -11.37 8.62 0.80
C GLY A 45 -10.44 9.74 0.32
N ALA A 46 -9.14 9.65 0.62
CA ALA A 46 -8.17 10.69 0.30
C ALA A 46 -6.75 10.14 0.30
N GLU A 47 -6.00 10.43 -0.78
CA GLU A 47 -4.59 10.08 -0.91
C GLU A 47 -3.73 10.73 0.17
N LYS A 48 -2.49 10.23 0.33
CA LYS A 48 -1.50 10.81 1.24
C LYS A 48 -1.32 12.30 1.00
N SER A 49 -1.56 13.10 2.03
CA SER A 49 -1.49 14.57 2.01
C SER A 49 -2.51 15.28 1.09
N GLN A 50 -3.43 14.55 0.45
CA GLN A 50 -4.52 15.16 -0.30
C GLN A 50 -5.50 15.84 0.66
N ARG A 51 -5.94 17.06 0.31
CA ARG A 51 -7.03 17.76 1.00
C ARG A 51 -8.34 17.41 0.31
N THR A 52 -9.26 16.83 1.08
CA THR A 52 -10.58 16.43 0.63
C THR A 52 -11.57 16.71 1.76
N ASP A 53 -12.70 17.34 1.47
CA ASP A 53 -13.71 17.69 2.47
C ASP A 53 -14.46 16.45 3.01
N GLY A 54 -14.49 15.35 2.24
CA GLY A 54 -15.11 14.07 2.61
C GLY A 54 -14.15 13.03 3.20
N ARG A 55 -13.03 13.45 3.81
CA ARG A 55 -12.05 12.51 4.40
C ARG A 55 -12.59 11.87 5.68
N SER A 56 -12.53 10.55 5.78
CA SER A 56 -13.06 9.79 6.93
C SER A 56 -12.07 9.59 8.09
N GLY A 57 -10.80 9.94 7.90
CA GLY A 57 -9.75 9.69 8.90
C GLY A 57 -8.37 10.23 8.52
N TYR A 58 -7.39 9.99 9.39
CA TYR A 58 -5.99 10.36 9.17
C TYR A 58 -5.06 9.16 9.28
N ARG A 59 -3.98 9.18 8.48
CA ARG A 59 -2.85 8.26 8.61
C ARG A 59 -2.07 8.60 9.88
N SER A 60 -1.98 7.66 10.82
CA SER A 60 -1.38 7.78 12.14
C SER A 60 -0.10 6.93 12.27
N GLY A 61 0.76 6.98 11.26
CA GLY A 61 2.04 6.28 11.22
C GLY A 61 1.93 4.85 10.69
N TYR A 62 3.03 4.10 10.82
CA TYR A 62 3.17 2.74 10.31
C TYR A 62 3.65 1.78 11.40
N ARG A 63 3.17 0.54 11.37
CA ARG A 63 3.56 -0.53 12.29
C ARG A 63 4.02 -1.77 11.51
N PRO A 64 5.09 -2.45 11.94
CA PRO A 64 5.53 -3.68 11.30
C PRO A 64 4.46 -4.77 11.46
N ARG A 65 4.17 -5.48 10.38
CA ARG A 65 3.28 -6.63 10.30
C ARG A 65 4.03 -7.78 9.64
N ARG A 66 4.11 -8.90 10.35
CA ARG A 66 4.66 -10.14 9.80
C ARG A 66 3.59 -10.83 8.95
N LEU A 67 3.94 -11.17 7.72
CA LEU A 67 3.10 -12.00 6.85
C LEU A 67 3.89 -13.25 6.45
N ASP A 68 3.38 -14.41 6.86
CA ASP A 68 3.95 -15.70 6.48
C ASP A 68 3.23 -16.21 5.22
N THR A 69 3.98 -16.39 4.14
CA THR A 69 3.48 -16.86 2.84
C THR A 69 4.16 -18.16 2.45
N ARG A 70 3.64 -18.85 1.42
CA ARG A 70 4.31 -20.05 0.87
C ARG A 70 5.68 -19.73 0.26
N MET A 71 5.90 -18.47 -0.16
CA MET A 71 7.14 -18.01 -0.78
C MET A 71 8.17 -17.53 0.25
N GLY A 72 7.79 -17.41 1.53
CA GLY A 72 8.64 -16.91 2.60
C GLY A 72 7.89 -16.03 3.59
N THR A 73 8.59 -15.64 4.65
CA THR A 73 8.11 -14.65 5.63
C THR A 73 8.57 -13.27 5.21
N MET A 74 7.66 -12.30 5.17
CA MET A 74 7.98 -10.89 4.90
C MET A 74 7.45 -9.97 6.01
N TYR A 75 8.09 -8.82 6.17
CA TYR A 75 7.74 -7.82 7.17
C TYR A 75 7.28 -6.54 6.48
N LEU A 76 5.98 -6.28 6.53
CA LEU A 76 5.35 -5.12 5.89
C LEU A 76 5.11 -4.00 6.89
N ALA A 77 5.22 -2.75 6.46
CA ALA A 77 4.83 -1.59 7.27
C ALA A 77 3.34 -1.28 7.02
N GLY A 78 2.46 -1.73 7.91
CA GLY A 78 1.02 -1.43 7.85
C GLY A 78 0.71 -0.02 8.33
N CYS A 79 -0.04 0.76 7.55
CA CYS A 79 -0.53 2.06 8.01
C CYS A 79 -1.51 1.86 9.17
N VAL A 80 -1.37 2.67 10.21
CA VAL A 80 -2.37 2.78 11.28
C VAL A 80 -3.24 3.98 10.96
N GLU A 81 -4.55 3.78 10.93
CA GLU A 81 -5.49 4.86 10.65
C GLU A 81 -6.16 5.32 11.94
N LYS A 82 -6.42 6.62 12.04
CA LYS A 82 -7.33 7.19 13.02
C LYS A 82 -8.57 7.63 12.26
N LEU A 83 -9.64 6.85 12.36
CA LEU A 83 -10.94 7.26 11.85
C LEU A 83 -11.39 8.50 12.64
N ILE A 84 -11.85 9.52 11.92
CA ILE A 84 -12.65 10.59 12.50
C ILE A 84 -13.98 9.90 12.80
N PHE A 85 -14.14 9.38 14.03
CA PHE A 85 -15.30 8.60 14.44
C PHE A 85 -16.60 9.14 13.80
N GLN A 86 -17.27 8.28 13.04
CA GLN A 86 -18.70 8.41 12.76
C GLN A 86 -19.41 8.34 14.12
N HIS A 87 -19.69 9.49 14.72
CA HIS A 87 -20.74 9.59 15.71
C HIS A 87 -22.03 9.73 14.90
N ASP A 88 -22.69 8.59 14.67
CA ASP A 88 -24.13 8.44 14.49
C ASP A 88 -24.51 6.98 14.82
#